data_AF-A0A850PKF2-F1
#
_entry.id   AF-A0A850PKF2-F1
#
_cell.length_a   1.000
_cell.length_b   1.000
_cell.length_c   1.000
_cell.angle_alpha   90.00
_cell.angle_beta   90.00
_cell.angle_gamma   90.00
#
_symmetry.space_group_name_H-M   'P 1'
#
loop_
_entity.id
_entity.type
_entity.pdbx_description
1 polymer ?
#
loop_
_entity_poly.entity_id
_entity_poly.type
_entity_poly.pdbx_seq_one_letter_code
_entity_poly.pdbx_strand_id
1 'polypeptide(L)'
;MARTIRIPDVGDDVYAGLQRRAAEQGVTVPELLREAAVRLAARPPMKQWLARTGRRPSDVSTPEVFATLDEWRGEWPNARR
;
A
#
# COMPACT_ATOMS: atom_id res chain seq x y z
N MET A 1 20.67 11.94 2.07
CA MET A 1 21.43 11.02 1.20
C MET A 1 20.45 10.14 0.45
N ALA A 2 20.45 10.15 -0.88
CA ALA A 2 19.62 9.25 -1.66
C ALA A 2 20.19 7.82 -1.61
N ARG A 3 19.32 6.81 -1.54
CA ARG A 3 19.69 5.40 -1.60
C ARG A 3 18.95 4.75 -2.77
N THR A 4 19.63 3.87 -3.49
CA THR A 4 19.05 3.10 -4.59
C THR A 4 18.53 1.77 -4.06
N ILE A 5 17.28 1.45 -4.36
CA ILE A 5 16.65 0.17 -4.00
C ILE A 5 16.44 -0.60 -5.31
N ARG A 6 16.90 -1.84 -5.36
CA ARG A 6 16.62 -2.78 -6.45
C ARG A 6 15.60 -3.80 -5.94
N ILE A 7 14.51 -3.97 -6.67
CA ILE A 7 13.49 -4.98 -6.39
C ILE A 7 13.66 -6.10 -7.43
N PRO A 8 14.27 -7.25 -7.06
CA PRO A 8 14.38 -8.38 -7.98
C PRO A 8 13.02 -9.07 -8.17
N ASP A 9 12.91 -9.84 -9.26
CA ASP A 9 11.81 -10.79 -9.52
C ASP A 9 10.40 -10.17 -9.47
N VAL A 10 10.24 -8.97 -10.03
CA VAL A 10 8.93 -8.36 -10.22
C VAL A 10 8.23 -9.05 -11.39
N GLY A 11 7.09 -9.69 -11.13
CA GLY A 11 6.27 -10.31 -12.17
C GLY A 11 5.79 -9.28 -13.20
N ASP A 12 5.70 -9.72 -14.46
CA ASP A 12 5.29 -8.85 -15.57
C ASP A 12 3.88 -8.27 -15.38
N ASP A 13 2.99 -9.03 -14.75
CA ASP A 13 1.64 -8.62 -14.38
C ASP A 13 1.64 -7.47 -13.36
N VAL A 14 2.50 -7.57 -12.35
CA VAL A 14 2.71 -6.53 -11.33
C VAL A 14 3.31 -5.29 -11.98
N TYR A 15 4.33 -5.46 -12.83
CA TYR A 15 4.95 -4.33 -13.53
C TYR A 15 3.98 -3.63 -14.48
N ALA A 16 3.14 -4.39 -15.21
CA ALA A 16 2.07 -3.83 -16.03
C ALA A 16 1.04 -3.06 -15.19
N GLY A 17 0.68 -3.57 -14.02
CA GLY A 17 -0.18 -2.85 -13.06
C GLY A 17 0.43 -1.53 -12.59
N LEU A 18 1.74 -1.52 -12.29
CA LEU A 18 2.47 -0.31 -11.92
C LEU A 18 2.55 0.68 -13.08
N GLN A 19 2.79 0.22 -14.31
CA GLN A 19 2.79 1.07 -15.50
C GLN A 19 1.45 1.76 -15.72
N ARG A 20 0.33 1.03 -15.66
CA ARG A 20 -1.00 1.62 -15.78
C ARG A 20 -1.23 2.72 -14.74
N ARG A 21 -0.90 2.43 -13.47
CA ARG A 21 -1.09 3.35 -12.36
C ARG A 21 -0.18 4.58 -12.41
N ALA A 22 1.01 4.44 -12.98
CA ALA A 22 1.95 5.54 -13.21
C ALA A 22 1.44 6.43 -14.36
N ALA A 23 0.95 5.82 -15.45
CA ALA A 23 0.36 6.52 -16.57
C ALA A 23 -0.89 7.33 -16.19
N GLU A 24 -1.77 6.77 -15.35
CA GLU A 24 -2.93 7.47 -14.79
C GLU A 24 -2.57 8.75 -14.02
N GLN A 25 -1.37 8.78 -13.42
CA GLN A 25 -0.86 9.91 -12.64
C GLN A 25 0.11 10.79 -13.44
N GLY A 26 0.38 10.46 -14.71
CA GLY A 26 1.33 11.18 -15.56
C GLY A 26 2.78 11.11 -15.08
N VAL A 27 3.14 10.07 -14.33
CA VAL A 27 4.49 9.86 -13.76
C VAL A 27 5.12 8.58 -14.28
N THR A 28 6.42 8.40 -14.05
CA THR A 28 7.10 7.13 -14.34
C THR A 28 6.93 6.12 -13.19
N VAL A 29 7.11 4.83 -13.49
CA VAL A 29 7.04 3.76 -12.46
C VAL A 29 8.03 4.00 -11.30
N PRO A 30 9.30 4.39 -11.53
CA PRO A 30 10.22 4.69 -10.43
C PRO A 30 9.79 5.88 -9.56
N GLU A 31 9.15 6.90 -10.14
CA GLU A 31 8.63 8.06 -9.37
C GLU A 31 7.45 7.64 -8.50
N LEU A 32 6.49 6.89 -9.08
CA LEU A 32 5.38 6.31 -8.34
C LEU A 32 5.86 5.48 -7.13
N LEU A 33 6.86 4.63 -7.34
CA LEU A 33 7.43 3.79 -6.27
C LEU A 33 8.17 4.61 -5.22
N ARG A 34 8.85 5.70 -5.61
CA ARG A 34 9.52 6.59 -4.67
C ARG A 34 8.53 7.30 -3.76
N GLU A 35 7.44 7.83 -4.31
CA GLU A 35 6.37 8.44 -3.52
C GLU A 35 5.69 7.43 -2.61
N ALA A 36 5.44 6.22 -3.11
CA ALA A 36 4.90 5.13 -2.31
C ALA A 36 5.82 4.78 -1.13
N ALA A 37 7.14 4.72 -1.36
CA ALA A 37 8.13 4.47 -0.30
C ALA A 37 8.15 5.59 0.75
N VAL A 38 8.06 6.86 0.34
CA VAL A 38 7.95 8.00 1.27
C VAL A 38 6.67 7.89 2.09
N ARG A 39 5.53 7.58 1.45
CA ARG A 39 4.24 7.43 2.13
C ARG A 39 4.26 6.27 3.12
N LEU A 40 4.92 5.16 2.76
CA LEU A 40 5.09 4.00 3.61
C LEU A 40 5.98 4.32 4.83
N ALA A 41 7.04 5.10 4.65
CA ALA A 41 7.93 5.51 5.73
C ALA A 41 7.31 6.60 6.63
N ALA A 42 6.52 7.50 6.06
CA ALA A 42 5.95 8.66 6.76
C ALA A 42 4.79 8.30 7.70
N ARG A 43 4.07 7.20 7.43
CA ARG A 43 2.92 6.78 8.23
C ARG A 43 3.27 5.54 9.05
N PRO A 44 3.12 5.56 10.39
CA PRO A 44 3.15 4.31 11.13
C PRO A 44 2.08 3.38 10.54
N PRO A 45 2.35 2.07 10.44
CA PRO A 45 1.38 1.13 9.89
C PRO A 45 0.06 1.34 10.61
N MET A 46 -1.03 1.38 9.85
CA MET A 46 -2.31 1.89 10.33
C MET A 46 -2.82 1.10 11.55
N LYS A 47 -2.44 -0.18 11.68
CA LYS A 47 -2.58 -1.01 12.90
C LYS A 47 -1.92 -0.39 14.14
N GLN A 48 -0.69 0.11 14.02
CA GLN A 48 0.05 0.77 15.11
C GLN A 48 -0.48 2.17 15.41
N TRP A 49 -0.98 2.89 14.39
CA TRP A 49 -1.67 4.17 14.58
C TRP A 49 -3.02 3.99 15.30
N LEU A 50 -3.76 2.92 14.98
CA LEU A 50 -5.04 2.60 15.61
C LEU A 50 -4.88 2.09 17.04
N ALA A 51 -3.82 1.31 17.30
CA ALA A 51 -3.41 0.99 18.68
C ALA A 51 -3.11 2.26 19.52
N ARG A 52 -2.60 3.34 18.92
CA ARG A 52 -2.33 4.62 19.60
C ARG A 52 -3.58 5.49 19.79
N THR A 53 -4.59 5.34 18.93
CA THR A 53 -5.81 6.17 18.94
C THR A 53 -7.00 5.50 19.64
N GLY A 54 -6.82 4.30 20.21
CA GLY A 54 -7.82 3.51 20.94
C GLY A 54 -8.34 4.11 22.26
N ARG A 55 -8.56 5.43 22.33
CA ARG A 55 -9.25 6.10 23.46
C ARG A 55 -10.66 6.59 23.13
N ARG A 56 -11.17 6.37 21.92
CA ARG A 56 -12.56 6.71 21.58
C ARG A 56 -13.37 5.42 21.37
N PRO A 57 -14.42 5.16 22.15
CA PRO A 57 -15.26 3.98 21.93
C PRO A 57 -15.94 4.15 20.57
N SER A 58 -15.68 3.22 19.65
CA SER A 58 -16.40 3.06 18.40
C SER A 58 -16.93 1.63 18.35
N ASP A 59 -18.21 1.46 18.01
CA ASP A 59 -18.82 0.14 17.84
C ASP A 59 -18.29 -0.58 16.60
N VAL A 60 -17.67 0.17 15.68
CA VAL A 60 -16.99 -0.37 14.49
C VAL A 60 -15.54 -0.65 14.83
N SER A 61 -15.12 -1.90 14.65
CA SER A 61 -13.75 -2.29 14.94
C SER A 61 -12.82 -1.88 13.80
N THR A 62 -11.61 -1.45 14.16
CA THR A 62 -10.54 -1.18 13.18
C THR A 62 -10.28 -2.35 12.21
N PRO A 63 -10.17 -3.61 12.67
CA PRO A 63 -9.98 -4.75 11.78
C PRO A 63 -11.10 -4.93 10.77
N GLU A 64 -12.34 -4.66 11.17
CA GLU A 64 -13.51 -4.75 10.29
C GLU A 64 -13.46 -3.71 9.18
N VAL A 65 -13.11 -2.45 9.48
CA VAL A 65 -12.91 -1.41 8.46
C VAL A 65 -11.83 -1.83 7.46
N PHE A 66 -10.71 -2.40 7.93
CA PHE A 66 -9.67 -2.87 7.02
C PHE A 66 -10.12 -4.04 6.17
N ALA A 67 -10.80 -5.03 6.76
CA ALA A 67 -11.30 -6.18 6.02
C ALA A 67 -12.25 -5.73 4.89
N THR A 68 -13.18 -4.82 5.19
CA THR A 68 -14.10 -4.26 4.20
C THR A 68 -13.38 -3.47 3.11
N LEU A 69 -12.41 -2.61 3.47
CA LEU A 69 -11.65 -1.85 2.48
C LEU A 69 -10.74 -2.74 1.62
N ASP A 70 -10.21 -3.83 2.18
CA ASP A 70 -9.39 -4.80 1.46
C ASP A 70 -10.25 -5.64 0.49
N GLU A 71 -11.43 -6.05 0.92
CA GLU A 71 -12.43 -6.71 0.07
C GLU A 71 -12.81 -5.84 -1.14
N TRP A 72 -13.06 -4.54 -0.93
CA TRP A 72 -13.37 -3.60 -2.01
C TRP A 72 -12.18 -3.35 -2.94
N ARG A 73 -10.95 -3.56 -2.47
CA ARG A 73 -9.73 -3.45 -3.28
C ARG A 73 -9.45 -4.71 -4.09
N GLY A 74 -10.19 -5.79 -3.86
CA GLY A 74 -9.98 -7.10 -4.47
C GLY A 74 -8.86 -7.90 -3.78
N GLU A 75 -8.82 -9.21 -4.06
CA GLU A 75 -7.82 -10.11 -3.48
C GLU A 75 -6.38 -9.65 -3.76
N TRP A 76 -5.54 -9.75 -2.74
CA TRP A 76 -4.10 -9.62 -2.92
C TRP A 76 -3.60 -10.70 -3.89
N PRO A 77 -2.67 -10.37 -4.82
CA PRO A 77 -2.15 -11.33 -5.79
C PRO A 77 -1.58 -12.63 -5.18
N ASN A 78 -1.22 -12.58 -3.89
CA ASN A 78 -0.57 -13.66 -3.17
C ASN A 78 -1.52 -14.42 -2.22
N ALA A 79 -2.81 -14.09 -2.16
CA ALA A 79 -3.76 -14.66 -1.19
C ALA A 79 -4.10 -16.15 -1.45
N ARG A 80 -3.70 -16.70 -2.61
CA ARG A 80 -3.94 -18.09 -3.01
C ARG A 80 -2.68 -18.98 -3.06
N ARG A 81 -1.61 -18.61 -2.36
CA ARG A 81 -0.38 -19.42 -2.31
C ARG A 81 -0.25 -20.23 -1.03
#